data_AF-A0A258YMG0-F1
#
_entry.id   AF-A0A258YMG0-F1
#
_cell.length_a   1.000
_cell.length_b   1.000
_cell.length_c   1.000
_cell.angle_alpha   90.00
_cell.angle_beta   90.00
_cell.angle_gamma   90.00
#
_symmetry.space_group_name_H-M   'P 1'
#
loop_
_entity.id
_entity.type
_entity.pdbx_description
1 polymer ?
#
loop_
_entity_poly.entity_id
_entity_poly.type
_entity_poly.pdbx_seq_one_letter_code
_entity_poly.pdbx_strand_id
1 'polypeptide(L)'
;MNRREALSSVALLLGGTILGSQAFLSGCKSTAGDAVAFTPEDIAFLNEVAETILPKTNTPGAKEANVGEFMTVIVKDCYKPAEAKVFMEGMAALKFKDSKAKIGKAFMEASAEERTKLLTELDAEAKAFQEKKKPEEMPHYFRMMKELTLWGFFTSEVGATKVLRYVAVPGKFEGCVDYKKGDKAWAT
;
A
#
# COMPACT_ATOMS: atom_id res chain seq x y z
N MET A 1 -52.41 1.30 31.67
CA MET A 1 -51.02 1.42 31.21
C MET A 1 -50.17 1.92 32.38
N ASN A 2 -49.37 1.04 32.99
CA ASN A 2 -48.57 1.40 34.16
C ASN A 2 -47.34 2.21 33.73
N ARG A 3 -47.23 3.45 34.23
CA ARG A 3 -46.14 4.38 33.88
C ARG A 3 -44.74 3.78 34.15
N ARG A 4 -44.63 2.90 35.15
CA ARG A 4 -43.39 2.19 35.49
C ARG A 4 -42.97 1.18 34.43
N GLU A 5 -43.92 0.47 33.82
CA GLU A 5 -43.63 -0.47 32.74
C GLU A 5 -43.21 0.27 31.47
N ALA A 6 -43.91 1.36 31.13
CA ALA A 6 -43.57 2.18 29.96
C ALA A 6 -42.15 2.78 30.08
N LEU A 7 -41.77 3.28 31.26
CA LEU A 7 -40.43 3.81 31.49
C LEU A 7 -39.36 2.71 31.48
N SER A 8 -39.66 1.51 32.00
CA SER A 8 -38.73 0.38 31.95
C SER A 8 -38.51 -0.12 30.52
N SER A 9 -39.55 -0.17 29.69
CA SER A 9 -39.44 -0.58 28.29
C SER A 9 -38.67 0.43 27.44
N VAL A 10 -38.88 1.73 27.67
CA VAL A 10 -38.12 2.79 26.99
C VAL A 10 -36.64 2.79 27.40
N ALA A 11 -36.34 2.55 28.68
CA ALA A 11 -34.96 2.43 29.15
C ALA A 11 -34.23 1.22 28.56
N LEU A 12 -34.91 0.07 28.40
CA LEU A 12 -34.37 -1.12 27.75
C LEU A 12 -34.09 -0.91 26.26
N LEU A 13 -35.00 -0.25 25.54
CA LEU A 13 -34.85 0.07 24.11
C LEU A 13 -33.70 1.06 23.85
N LEU A 14 -33.61 2.13 24.65
CA LEU A 14 -32.55 3.14 24.50
C LEU A 14 -31.20 2.65 25.05
N GLY A 15 -31.19 1.87 26.13
CA GLY A 15 -29.96 1.28 26.69
C GLY A 15 -29.35 0.22 25.78
N GLY A 16 -30.18 -0.61 25.12
CA GLY A 16 -29.73 -1.67 24.21
C GLY A 16 -29.09 -1.15 22.92
N THR A 17 -29.54 0.00 22.40
CA THR A 17 -29.01 0.61 21.16
C THR A 17 -27.66 1.29 21.38
N ILE A 18 -27.42 1.88 22.55
CA ILE A 18 -26.15 2.57 22.85
C ILE A 18 -25.02 1.55 23.09
N LEU A 19 -25.28 0.46 23.83
CA LEU A 19 -24.27 -0.57 24.10
C LEU A 19 -24.11 -1.59 22.96
N GLY A 20 -25.18 -1.87 22.21
CA GLY A 20 -25.17 -2.82 21.10
C GLY A 20 -24.50 -2.31 19.83
N SER A 21 -24.47 -0.98 19.62
CA SER A 21 -23.85 -0.37 18.42
C SER A 21 -22.35 -0.66 18.31
N GLN A 22 -21.61 -0.63 19.42
CA GLN A 22 -20.18 -0.94 19.45
C GLN A 22 -19.88 -2.42 19.20
N ALA A 23 -20.75 -3.31 19.66
CA ALA A 23 -20.66 -4.74 19.40
C ALA A 23 -21.02 -5.07 17.93
N PHE A 24 -21.99 -4.37 17.35
CA PHE A 24 -22.36 -4.47 15.94
C PHE A 24 -21.26 -3.91 15.02
N LEU A 25 -20.63 -2.77 15.38
CA LEU A 25 -19.47 -2.22 14.69
C LEU A 25 -18.20 -3.07 14.84
N SER A 26 -18.07 -3.82 15.95
CA SER A 26 -16.98 -4.80 16.16
C SER A 26 -17.21 -6.14 15.45
N GLY A 27 -18.37 -6.36 14.84
CA GLY A 27 -18.67 -7.58 14.07
C GLY A 27 -17.80 -7.77 12.83
N CYS A 28 -17.09 -6.72 12.40
CA CYS A 28 -16.08 -6.74 11.34
C CYS A 28 -14.63 -6.82 11.86
N LYS A 29 -14.39 -7.31 13.09
CA LYS A 29 -13.05 -7.82 13.40
C LYS A 29 -12.90 -9.16 12.68
N SER A 30 -12.34 -9.10 11.47
CA SER A 30 -11.70 -10.25 10.84
C SER A 30 -10.92 -10.97 11.93
N THR A 31 -11.19 -12.25 12.14
CA THR A 31 -10.35 -13.11 12.97
C THR A 31 -8.99 -13.17 12.29
N ALA A 32 -8.15 -12.20 12.63
CA ALA A 32 -6.77 -12.11 12.22
C ALA A 32 -6.04 -13.31 12.81
N GLY A 33 -6.01 -14.42 12.08
CA GLY A 33 -4.99 -15.45 12.30
C GLY A 33 -3.63 -14.79 12.09
N ASP A 34 -2.70 -15.02 13.04
CA ASP A 34 -1.30 -14.53 13.05
C ASP A 34 -1.03 -13.36 12.11
N ALA A 35 -1.69 -12.22 12.35
CA ALA A 35 -1.58 -11.10 11.44
C ALA A 35 -0.15 -10.56 11.45
N VAL A 36 0.39 -10.37 10.25
CA VAL A 36 1.66 -9.68 10.07
C VAL A 36 1.57 -8.28 10.69
N ALA A 37 2.48 -7.99 11.61
CA ALA A 37 2.57 -6.71 12.28
C ALA A 37 3.67 -5.87 11.64
N PHE A 38 3.36 -4.60 11.41
CA PHE A 38 4.29 -3.59 10.94
C PHE A 38 4.48 -2.52 12.02
N THR A 39 5.71 -2.09 12.23
CA THR A 39 6.02 -0.98 13.13
C THR A 39 5.98 0.36 12.38
N PRO A 40 5.92 1.51 13.09
CA PRO A 40 6.08 2.82 12.45
C PRO A 40 7.39 2.94 11.65
N GLU A 41 8.47 2.29 12.10
CA GLU A 41 9.75 2.25 11.39
C GLU A 41 9.66 1.43 10.10
N ASP A 42 8.86 0.37 10.07
CA ASP A 42 8.57 -0.37 8.83
C ASP A 42 7.84 0.51 7.82
N ILE A 43 6.83 1.25 8.26
CA ILE A 43 6.08 2.18 7.41
C ILE A 43 7.00 3.28 6.86
N ALA A 44 7.84 3.88 7.72
CA ALA A 44 8.82 4.89 7.31
C ALA A 44 9.82 4.33 6.29
N PHE A 45 10.30 3.10 6.51
CA PHE A 45 11.16 2.40 5.57
C PHE A 45 10.48 2.15 4.22
N LEU A 46 9.25 1.61 4.22
CA LEU A 46 8.50 1.35 2.99
C LEU A 46 8.18 2.63 2.23
N ASN A 47 7.91 3.73 2.95
CA ASN A 47 7.78 5.06 2.35
C ASN A 47 9.08 5.53 1.68
N GLU A 48 10.25 5.25 2.25
CA GLU A 48 11.55 5.57 1.63
C GLU A 48 11.81 4.73 0.38
N VAL A 49 11.47 3.44 0.42
CA VAL A 49 11.56 2.55 -0.74
C VAL A 49 10.63 3.04 -1.86
N ALA A 50 9.37 3.34 -1.52
CA ALA A 50 8.39 3.86 -2.46
C ALA A 50 8.83 5.19 -3.09
N GLU A 51 9.38 6.11 -2.28
CA GLU A 51 9.92 7.39 -2.75
C GLU A 51 11.13 7.18 -3.67
N THR A 52 11.97 6.18 -3.40
CA THR A 52 13.10 5.88 -4.29
C THR A 52 12.60 5.40 -5.66
N ILE A 53 11.48 4.68 -5.72
CA ILE A 53 10.88 4.19 -6.96
C ILE A 53 10.13 5.31 -7.71
N LEU A 54 9.39 6.15 -6.98
CA LEU A 54 8.65 7.30 -7.51
C LEU A 54 9.02 8.56 -6.71
N PRO A 55 10.19 9.17 -6.99
CA PRO A 55 10.65 10.32 -6.25
C PRO A 55 9.88 11.57 -6.62
N LYS A 56 9.76 12.49 -5.66
CA LYS A 56 9.30 13.84 -5.93
C LYS A 56 10.15 14.50 -7.00
N THR A 57 9.50 15.08 -7.99
CA THR A 57 10.12 15.92 -9.01
C THR A 57 9.32 17.22 -9.12
N ASN A 58 8.86 17.59 -10.31
CA ASN A 58 7.88 18.66 -10.51
C ASN A 58 6.47 18.22 -10.11
N THR A 59 6.28 16.94 -9.82
CA THR A 59 5.08 16.35 -9.25
C THR A 59 5.38 15.71 -7.89
N PRO A 60 4.36 15.49 -7.05
CA PRO A 60 4.54 14.78 -5.77
C PRO A 60 5.18 13.39 -5.93
N GLY A 61 5.91 12.96 -4.91
CA GLY A 61 6.49 11.60 -4.81
C GLY A 61 5.63 10.65 -3.98
N ALA A 62 5.99 9.36 -3.96
CA ALA A 62 5.22 8.33 -3.27
C ALA A 62 5.07 8.55 -1.75
N LYS A 63 6.07 9.14 -1.10
CA LYS A 63 6.05 9.43 0.33
C LYS A 63 4.99 10.45 0.70
N GLU A 64 4.69 11.40 -0.19
CA GLU A 64 3.61 12.37 0.01
C GLU A 64 2.22 11.71 0.02
N ALA A 65 2.10 10.52 -0.59
CA ALA A 65 0.87 9.72 -0.59
C ALA A 65 0.83 8.65 0.53
N ASN A 66 1.83 8.63 1.43
CA ASN A 66 1.96 7.64 2.50
C ASN A 66 1.81 6.18 2.00
N VAL A 67 2.45 5.87 0.87
CA VAL A 67 2.36 4.56 0.21
C VAL A 67 2.82 3.41 1.11
N GLY A 68 3.74 3.66 2.03
CA GLY A 68 4.18 2.67 3.02
C GLY A 68 3.02 2.15 3.87
N GLU A 69 2.13 3.03 4.34
CA GLU A 69 0.94 2.62 5.11
C GLU A 69 0.01 1.76 4.24
N PHE A 70 -0.23 2.19 3.00
CA PHE A 70 -1.03 1.43 2.04
C PHE A 70 -0.49 0.00 1.84
N MET A 71 0.83 -0.16 1.69
CA MET A 71 1.46 -1.48 1.58
C MET A 71 1.16 -2.35 2.80
N THR A 72 1.24 -1.80 4.01
CA THR A 72 1.00 -2.59 5.24
C THR A 72 -0.43 -3.11 5.30
N VAL A 73 -1.42 -2.29 4.91
CA VAL A 73 -2.84 -2.70 4.86
C VAL A 73 -3.03 -3.83 3.85
N ILE A 74 -2.51 -3.69 2.64
CA ILE A 74 -2.64 -4.73 1.61
C ILE A 74 -1.96 -6.03 2.02
N VAL A 75 -0.72 -5.96 2.55
CA VAL A 75 0.01 -7.16 2.95
C VAL A 75 -0.65 -7.85 4.14
N LYS A 76 -1.24 -7.09 5.07
CA LYS A 76 -1.91 -7.65 6.23
C LYS A 76 -3.28 -8.25 5.90
N ASP A 77 -4.06 -7.56 5.08
CA ASP A 77 -5.48 -7.88 4.93
C ASP A 77 -5.81 -8.62 3.62
N CYS A 78 -4.93 -8.57 2.60
CA CYS A 78 -5.20 -9.13 1.27
C CYS A 78 -4.24 -10.26 0.86
N TYR A 79 -3.03 -10.33 1.42
CA TYR A 79 -2.06 -11.37 1.07
C TYR A 79 -2.33 -12.67 1.81
N LYS A 80 -2.10 -13.79 1.11
CA LYS A 80 -2.03 -15.10 1.75
C LYS A 80 -0.78 -15.18 2.65
N PRO A 81 -0.77 -16.05 3.68
CA PRO A 81 0.38 -16.18 4.58
C PRO A 81 1.73 -16.39 3.88
N ALA A 82 1.74 -17.16 2.78
CA ALA A 82 2.95 -17.38 1.99
C ALA A 82 3.44 -16.09 1.29
N GLU A 83 2.54 -15.26 0.77
CA GLU A 83 2.85 -13.99 0.10
C GLU A 83 3.35 -12.96 1.11
N ALA A 84 2.66 -12.86 2.25
CA ALA A 84 3.04 -11.97 3.33
C ALA A 84 4.42 -12.35 3.89
N LYS A 85 4.73 -13.65 4.02
CA LYS A 85 6.07 -14.11 4.41
C LYS A 85 7.16 -13.66 3.43
N VAL A 86 6.95 -13.85 2.12
CA VAL A 86 7.92 -13.41 1.09
C VAL A 86 8.13 -11.90 1.14
N PHE A 87 7.06 -11.13 1.34
CA PHE A 87 7.16 -9.68 1.49
C PHE A 87 7.97 -9.28 2.72
N MET A 88 7.70 -9.88 3.88
CA MET A 88 8.38 -9.57 5.14
C MET A 88 9.86 -9.96 5.13
N GLU A 89 10.18 -11.15 4.60
CA GLU A 89 11.57 -11.59 4.42
C GLU A 89 12.30 -10.68 3.44
N GLY A 90 11.63 -10.31 2.34
CA GLY A 90 12.16 -9.35 1.37
C GLY A 90 12.39 -7.96 1.95
N MET A 91 11.49 -7.48 2.81
CA MET A 91 11.64 -6.22 3.55
C MET A 91 12.89 -6.25 4.45
N ALA A 92 13.05 -7.32 5.22
CA ALA A 92 14.23 -7.51 6.06
C ALA A 92 15.53 -7.64 5.24
N ALA A 93 15.48 -8.37 4.12
CA ALA A 93 16.60 -8.51 3.20
C ALA A 93 17.00 -7.16 2.60
N LEU A 94 16.04 -6.39 2.10
CA LEU A 94 16.30 -5.08 1.52
C LEU A 94 16.85 -4.11 2.56
N LYS A 95 16.32 -4.09 3.80
CA LYS A 95 16.85 -3.25 4.88
C LYS A 95 18.34 -3.47 5.12
N PHE A 96 18.77 -4.73 5.12
CA PHE A 96 20.12 -5.11 5.55
C PHE A 96 20.87 -6.00 4.58
N LYS A 97 20.45 -7.25 4.36
CA LYS A 97 21.23 -8.25 3.61
C LYS A 97 21.62 -7.78 2.21
N ASP A 98 20.63 -7.40 1.41
CA ASP A 98 20.83 -7.05 0.00
C ASP A 98 21.48 -5.67 -0.13
N SER A 99 21.09 -4.71 0.74
CA SER A 99 21.75 -3.41 0.82
C SER A 99 23.23 -3.54 1.19
N LYS A 100 23.57 -4.30 2.24
CA LYS A 100 24.97 -4.51 2.64
C LYS A 100 25.76 -5.23 1.56
N ALA A 101 25.18 -6.23 0.89
CA ALA A 101 25.85 -6.98 -0.17
C ALA A 101 26.15 -6.11 -1.41
N LYS A 102 25.22 -5.24 -1.82
CA LYS A 102 25.32 -4.49 -3.07
C LYS A 102 25.91 -3.08 -2.92
N ILE A 103 25.68 -2.42 -1.78
CA ILE A 103 26.10 -1.04 -1.54
C ILE A 103 26.87 -0.84 -0.21
N GLY A 104 27.11 -1.91 0.57
CA GLY A 104 27.94 -1.87 1.78
C GLY A 104 27.30 -1.21 3.02
N LYS A 105 26.08 -0.69 2.90
CA LYS A 105 25.36 0.05 3.96
C LYS A 105 23.96 -0.51 4.18
N ALA A 106 23.31 -0.16 5.28
CA ALA A 106 21.87 -0.42 5.39
C ALA A 106 21.11 0.55 4.46
N PHE A 107 19.92 0.16 3.99
CA PHE A 107 19.17 0.97 3.01
C PHE A 107 18.95 2.42 3.47
N MET A 108 18.58 2.60 4.74
CA MET A 108 18.30 3.92 5.32
C MET A 108 19.57 4.76 5.55
N GLU A 109 20.75 4.15 5.58
CA GLU A 109 22.05 4.84 5.71
C GLU A 109 22.61 5.29 4.35
N ALA A 110 22.08 4.75 3.26
CA ALA A 110 22.56 5.02 1.90
C ALA A 110 22.07 6.38 1.37
N SER A 111 22.81 6.95 0.42
CA SER A 111 22.39 8.15 -0.33
C SER A 111 21.24 7.83 -1.29
N ALA A 112 20.53 8.86 -1.78
CA ALA A 112 19.46 8.68 -2.76
C ALA A 112 19.94 8.00 -4.06
N GLU A 113 21.17 8.30 -4.49
CA GLU A 113 21.81 7.70 -5.66
C GLU A 113 22.15 6.23 -5.42
N GLU A 114 22.70 5.89 -4.24
CA GLU A 114 23.00 4.52 -3.84
C GLU A 114 21.71 3.67 -3.74
N ARG A 115 20.63 4.22 -3.17
CA ARG A 115 19.31 3.58 -3.11
C ARG A 115 18.74 3.35 -4.51
N THR A 116 18.78 4.36 -5.38
CA THR A 116 18.31 4.25 -6.77
C THR A 116 19.06 3.15 -7.52
N LYS A 117 20.39 3.11 -7.38
CA LYS A 117 21.22 2.06 -7.99
C LYS A 117 20.83 0.67 -7.49
N LEU A 118 20.73 0.51 -6.17
CA LEU A 118 20.31 -0.75 -5.54
C LEU A 118 18.95 -1.23 -6.05
N LEU A 119 17.93 -0.36 -6.04
CA LEU A 119 16.59 -0.74 -6.48
C LEU A 119 16.53 -1.02 -7.98
N THR A 120 17.35 -0.35 -8.80
CA THR A 120 17.45 -0.62 -10.24
C THR A 120 18.06 -2.01 -10.50
N GLU A 121 19.10 -2.40 -9.75
CA GLU A 121 19.66 -3.75 -9.83
C GLU A 121 18.64 -4.82 -9.41
N LEU A 122 17.92 -4.59 -8.30
CA LEU A 122 16.87 -5.49 -7.83
C LEU A 122 15.69 -5.59 -8.80
N ASP A 123 15.37 -4.51 -9.53
CA ASP A 123 14.36 -4.54 -10.59
C ASP A 123 14.77 -5.45 -11.75
N ALA A 124 16.03 -5.37 -12.16
CA ALA A 124 16.57 -6.22 -13.21
C ALA A 124 16.59 -7.69 -12.79
N GLU A 125 16.97 -7.98 -11.53
CA GLU A 125 16.91 -9.32 -10.95
C GLU A 125 15.47 -9.85 -10.87
N ALA A 126 14.54 -9.03 -10.37
CA ALA A 126 13.12 -9.37 -10.29
C ALA A 126 12.52 -9.68 -11.67
N LYS A 127 12.90 -8.90 -12.69
CA LYS A 127 12.47 -9.12 -14.08
C LYS A 127 13.04 -10.42 -14.64
N ALA A 128 14.33 -10.65 -14.50
CA ALA A 128 14.99 -11.88 -14.95
C ALA A 128 14.45 -13.13 -14.24
N PHE A 129 14.11 -13.00 -12.96
CA PHE A 129 13.44 -14.05 -12.20
C PHE A 129 12.05 -14.32 -12.78
N GLN A 130 11.22 -13.28 -12.96
CA GLN A 130 9.85 -13.40 -13.46
C GLN A 130 9.77 -14.07 -14.85
N GLU A 131 10.74 -13.83 -15.73
CA GLU A 131 10.80 -14.45 -17.07
C GLU A 131 11.06 -15.97 -17.02
N LYS A 132 11.73 -16.46 -15.97
CA LYS A 132 12.13 -17.87 -15.82
C LYS A 132 11.31 -18.64 -14.79
N LYS A 133 10.53 -17.91 -14.00
CA LYS A 133 9.74 -18.39 -12.88
C LYS A 133 8.67 -19.38 -13.34
N LYS A 134 8.49 -20.47 -12.58
CA LYS A 134 7.36 -21.39 -12.76
C LYS A 134 6.08 -20.83 -12.13
N PRO A 135 4.88 -21.23 -12.61
CA PRO A 135 3.62 -20.72 -12.08
C PRO A 135 3.44 -20.89 -10.56
N GLU A 136 4.06 -21.92 -9.98
CA GLU A 136 3.93 -22.28 -8.56
C GLU A 136 4.88 -21.50 -7.64
N GLU A 137 5.91 -20.86 -8.18
CA GLU A 137 6.85 -20.08 -7.38
C GLU A 137 6.20 -18.77 -6.93
N MET A 138 6.75 -18.12 -5.91
CA MET A 138 6.30 -16.79 -5.48
C MET A 138 7.05 -15.71 -6.27
N PRO A 139 6.44 -14.54 -6.55
CA PRO A 139 7.15 -13.46 -7.21
C PRO A 139 8.35 -12.99 -6.38
N HIS A 140 9.34 -12.40 -7.04
CA HIS A 140 10.44 -11.75 -6.35
C HIS A 140 9.91 -10.63 -5.44
N TYR A 141 10.40 -10.52 -4.20
CA TYR A 141 9.86 -9.57 -3.22
C TYR A 141 9.86 -8.12 -3.74
N PHE A 142 10.90 -7.72 -4.49
CA PHE A 142 11.00 -6.37 -5.04
C PHE A 142 9.90 -6.08 -6.07
N ARG A 143 9.46 -7.10 -6.84
CA ARG A 143 8.31 -6.96 -7.75
C ARG A 143 7.05 -6.60 -6.95
N MET A 144 6.81 -7.27 -5.83
CA MET A 144 5.66 -7.02 -4.96
C MET A 144 5.68 -5.58 -4.42
N MET A 145 6.82 -5.14 -3.88
CA MET A 145 6.97 -3.76 -3.38
C MET A 145 6.78 -2.72 -4.49
N LYS A 146 7.32 -2.96 -5.69
CA LYS A 146 7.17 -2.06 -6.84
C LYS A 146 5.73 -1.98 -7.33
N GLU A 147 5.03 -3.10 -7.42
CA GLU A 147 3.61 -3.13 -7.79
C GLU A 147 2.74 -2.38 -6.78
N LEU A 148 2.92 -2.64 -5.48
CA LEU A 148 2.20 -1.92 -4.44
C LEU A 148 2.56 -0.43 -4.42
N THR A 149 3.80 -0.06 -4.77
CA THR A 149 4.19 1.35 -4.90
C THR A 149 3.39 2.06 -5.98
N LEU A 150 3.37 1.48 -7.17
CA LEU A 150 2.65 2.03 -8.32
C LEU A 150 1.14 2.09 -8.02
N TRP A 151 0.59 1.00 -7.48
CA TRP A 151 -0.83 0.91 -7.18
C TRP A 151 -1.24 1.92 -6.10
N GLY A 152 -0.55 1.92 -4.96
CA GLY A 152 -0.86 2.82 -3.86
C GLY A 152 -0.70 4.29 -4.25
N PHE A 153 0.32 4.62 -5.04
CA PHE A 153 0.52 6.00 -5.46
C PHE A 153 -0.55 6.46 -6.45
N PHE A 154 -0.79 5.73 -7.53
CA PHE A 154 -1.72 6.17 -8.59
C PHE A 154 -3.20 6.07 -8.21
N THR A 155 -3.54 5.37 -7.12
CA THR A 155 -4.88 5.37 -6.53
C THR A 155 -5.04 6.34 -5.36
N SER A 156 -3.96 6.98 -4.91
CA SER A 156 -4.03 8.05 -3.91
C SER A 156 -4.61 9.33 -4.50
N GLU A 157 -5.21 10.18 -3.65
CA GLU A 157 -5.68 11.51 -4.06
C GLU A 157 -4.57 12.32 -4.72
N VAL A 158 -3.36 12.30 -4.15
CA VAL A 158 -2.20 13.06 -4.64
C VAL A 158 -1.77 12.56 -6.02
N GLY A 159 -1.66 11.24 -6.22
CA GLY A 159 -1.32 10.66 -7.52
C GLY A 159 -2.40 10.92 -8.57
N ALA A 160 -3.66 10.64 -8.25
CA ALA A 160 -4.78 10.77 -9.18
C ALA A 160 -5.02 12.22 -9.60
N THR A 161 -4.93 13.19 -8.69
CA THR A 161 -5.30 14.59 -8.98
C THR A 161 -4.13 15.47 -9.41
N LYS A 162 -2.90 15.18 -8.95
CA LYS A 162 -1.72 16.02 -9.25
C LYS A 162 -0.78 15.41 -10.28
N VAL A 163 -0.73 14.07 -10.40
CA VAL A 163 0.13 13.38 -11.37
C VAL A 163 -0.64 12.93 -12.59
N LEU A 164 -1.87 12.46 -12.41
CA LEU A 164 -2.78 12.05 -13.47
C LEU A 164 -3.82 13.14 -13.79
N ARG A 165 -4.64 12.89 -14.81
CA ARG A 165 -5.81 13.71 -15.15
C ARG A 165 -7.04 13.12 -14.49
N TYR A 166 -7.46 13.73 -13.40
CA TYR A 166 -8.70 13.35 -12.74
C TYR A 166 -9.87 14.17 -13.27
N VAL A 167 -10.95 13.48 -13.66
CA VAL A 167 -12.24 14.09 -14.00
C VAL A 167 -13.29 13.46 -13.11
N ALA A 168 -13.80 14.24 -12.15
CA ALA A 168 -14.76 13.75 -11.17
C ALA A 168 -16.06 13.22 -11.82
N VAL A 169 -16.45 13.79 -12.95
CA VAL A 169 -17.66 13.40 -13.71
C VAL A 169 -17.31 13.31 -15.20
N PRO A 170 -16.89 12.14 -15.71
CA PRO A 170 -16.36 11.99 -17.06
C PRO A 170 -17.38 12.17 -18.19
N GLY A 171 -18.68 12.24 -17.88
CA GLY A 171 -19.72 12.47 -18.88
C GLY A 171 -19.79 11.34 -19.92
N LYS A 172 -19.82 11.69 -21.21
CA LYS A 172 -19.86 10.73 -22.32
C LYS A 172 -18.48 10.11 -22.56
N PHE A 173 -18.44 8.85 -22.98
CA PHE A 173 -17.20 8.22 -23.41
C PHE A 173 -16.69 8.82 -24.73
N GLU A 174 -15.43 9.25 -24.75
CA GLU A 174 -14.73 9.75 -25.93
C GLU A 174 -13.58 8.80 -26.28
N GLY A 175 -13.79 7.95 -27.29
CA GLY A 175 -12.85 6.89 -27.67
C GLY A 175 -11.54 7.39 -28.31
N CYS A 176 -11.55 8.60 -28.86
CA CYS A 176 -10.38 9.28 -29.40
C CYS A 176 -10.35 10.71 -28.86
N VAL A 177 -9.28 11.05 -28.14
CA VAL A 177 -8.98 12.41 -27.67
C VAL A 177 -7.61 12.81 -28.22
N ASP A 178 -7.47 14.09 -28.58
CA ASP A 178 -6.19 14.60 -29.08
C ASP A 178 -5.11 14.46 -28.00
N TYR A 179 -4.02 13.75 -28.33
CA TYR A 179 -2.85 13.63 -27.47
C TYR A 179 -1.79 14.66 -27.85
N LYS A 180 -1.42 15.52 -26.91
CA LYS A 180 -0.25 16.39 -27.04
C LYS A 180 0.94 15.76 -26.32
N LYS A 181 2.12 15.82 -26.92
CA LYS A 181 3.33 15.29 -26.27
C LYS A 181 3.53 15.95 -24.90
N GLY A 182 3.66 15.14 -23.85
CA GLY A 182 3.76 15.62 -22.46
C GLY A 182 2.45 15.61 -21.70
N ASP A 183 1.36 15.25 -22.35
CA ASP A 183 0.07 15.02 -21.71
C ASP A 183 0.15 13.90 -20.67
N LYS A 184 -0.33 14.19 -19.46
CA LYS A 184 -0.46 13.23 -18.37
C LYS A 184 -1.49 12.15 -18.72
N ALA A 185 -1.27 10.94 -18.22
CA ALA A 185 -2.26 9.86 -18.32
C ALA A 185 -3.54 10.20 -17.50
N TRP A 186 -4.65 9.57 -17.85
CA TRP A 186 -5.91 9.71 -17.12
C TRP A 186 -5.90 8.93 -15.82
N ALA A 187 -6.51 9.49 -14.79
CA ALA A 187 -6.87 8.73 -13.60
C ALA A 187 -8.05 7.80 -13.93
N THR A 188 -7.98 6.56 -13.46
CA THR A 188 -9.00 5.51 -13.66
C THR A 188 -9.87 5.33 -12.45
#